data_AF-A0A848LPZ1-F1
#
_entry.id   AF-A0A848LPZ1-F1
#
_cell.length_a   1.000
_cell.length_b   1.000
_cell.length_c   1.000
_cell.angle_alpha   90.00
_cell.angle_beta   90.00
_cell.angle_gamma   90.00
#
_symmetry.space_group_name_H-M   'P 1'
#
loop_
_entity.id
_entity.type
_entity.pdbx_description
1 polymer ?
#
loop_
_entity_poly.entity_id
_entity_poly.type
_entity_poly.pdbx_seq_one_letter_code
_entity_poly.pdbx_strand_id
1 'polypeptide(L)'
;MRRMWAAASALVLVLSGCSGIGPFRPNPNDEDPLYGAIPVVKAPQKDRCGVHGAGGVRASCDEAKYLATEYTRRLSVGDEVCLEGGYGEEPGGACLARAAVIDTAPNQVKLEVRGAKPDSRWFDVEMRHAWYEEGALVDLYLSERGY
;
A
#
# COMPACT_ATOMS: atom_id res chain seq x y z
N MET A 1 -31.88 -28.85 61.71
CA MET A 1 -31.89 -27.38 61.72
C MET A 1 -31.13 -26.91 60.47
N ARG A 2 -31.86 -26.54 59.40
CA ARG A 2 -31.95 -25.17 58.82
C ARG A 2 -30.58 -24.70 58.27
N ARG A 3 -30.32 -24.48 56.97
CA ARG A 3 -31.14 -24.04 55.83
C ARG A 3 -30.40 -24.33 54.49
N MET A 4 -31.16 -24.77 53.48
CA MET A 4 -31.21 -24.34 52.06
C MET A 4 -29.87 -24.23 51.30
N TRP A 5 -29.50 -25.11 50.35
CA TRP A 5 -30.05 -25.32 48.99
C TRP A 5 -30.34 -24.04 48.19
N ALA A 6 -29.38 -23.66 47.33
CA ALA A 6 -29.56 -23.09 45.98
C ALA A 6 -28.16 -23.00 45.35
N ALA A 7 -27.76 -23.98 44.52
CA ALA A 7 -27.78 -23.85 43.06
C ALA A 7 -26.97 -22.61 42.62
N ALA A 8 -25.66 -22.71 42.37
CA ALA A 8 -25.09 -23.23 41.12
C ALA A 8 -25.87 -22.78 39.88
N SER A 9 -25.15 -22.08 38.99
CA SER A 9 -25.52 -21.71 37.61
C SER A 9 -26.24 -20.37 37.42
N ALA A 10 -25.47 -19.33 37.06
CA ALA A 10 -25.82 -18.37 36.00
C ALA A 10 -24.63 -17.43 35.75
N LEU A 11 -23.51 -18.00 35.29
CA LEU A 11 -22.46 -17.26 34.61
C LEU A 11 -22.87 -17.17 33.13
N VAL A 12 -22.67 -15.99 32.54
CA VAL A 12 -22.61 -15.72 31.09
C VAL A 12 -23.96 -15.64 30.36
N LEU A 13 -24.41 -14.41 30.10
CA LEU A 13 -25.26 -14.09 28.95
C LEU A 13 -24.64 -12.90 28.19
N VAL A 14 -23.78 -13.27 27.24
CA VAL A 14 -23.70 -12.81 25.85
C VAL A 14 -23.61 -11.30 25.61
N LEU A 15 -22.36 -10.84 25.53
CA LEU A 15 -21.95 -9.72 24.68
C LEU A 15 -22.14 -10.13 23.20
N SER A 16 -23.34 -9.92 22.65
CA SER A 16 -23.54 -9.93 21.19
C SER A 16 -23.26 -8.53 20.65
N GLY A 17 -21.99 -8.13 20.67
CA GLY A 17 -21.52 -7.04 19.83
C GLY A 17 -21.33 -7.55 18.42
N CYS A 18 -22.06 -6.97 17.46
CA CYS A 18 -21.88 -7.21 16.03
C CYS A 18 -20.48 -6.76 15.60
N SER A 19 -19.49 -7.63 15.74
CA SER A 19 -18.23 -7.50 14.98
C SER A 19 -18.58 -7.81 13.53
N GLY A 20 -18.56 -6.77 12.69
CA GLY A 20 -18.81 -6.90 11.26
C GLY A 20 -17.94 -8.01 10.68
N ILE A 21 -18.59 -9.03 10.11
CA ILE A 21 -17.94 -10.05 9.31
C ILE A 21 -17.57 -9.38 7.98
N GLY A 22 -16.43 -8.68 7.98
CA GLY A 22 -15.67 -8.50 6.75
C GLY A 22 -15.24 -9.88 6.23
N PRO A 23 -14.96 -10.03 4.93
CA PRO A 23 -14.56 -11.32 4.37
C PRO A 23 -13.40 -11.91 5.19
N PHE A 24 -13.50 -13.20 5.53
CA PHE A 24 -12.46 -14.04 6.15
C PHE A 24 -11.22 -14.14 5.22
N ARG A 25 -10.58 -13.02 4.92
CA ARG A 25 -9.21 -13.00 4.43
C ARG A 25 -8.34 -12.81 5.67
N PRO A 26 -7.38 -13.71 5.95
CA PRO A 26 -6.30 -13.41 6.88
C PRO A 26 -5.80 -12.01 6.56
N ASN A 27 -5.59 -11.19 7.59
CA ASN A 27 -5.00 -9.89 7.37
C ASN A 27 -3.65 -10.13 6.66
N PRO A 28 -3.44 -9.60 5.45
CA PRO A 28 -2.20 -9.80 4.69
C PRO A 28 -0.98 -9.11 5.33
N ASN A 29 -1.19 -8.44 6.47
CA ASN A 29 -0.17 -7.96 7.41
C ASN A 29 0.17 -8.98 8.52
N ASP A 30 -0.67 -9.98 8.75
CA ASP A 30 -0.41 -11.07 9.69
C ASP A 30 0.49 -12.09 8.96
N GLU A 31 1.79 -11.79 8.89
CA GLU A 31 2.78 -12.71 8.33
C GLU A 31 3.54 -13.51 9.40
N ASP A 32 4.02 -14.66 8.95
CA ASP A 32 4.76 -15.71 9.64
C ASP A 32 5.79 -15.15 10.65
N PRO A 33 5.83 -15.64 11.91
CA PRO A 33 6.75 -15.18 12.97
C PRO A 33 8.24 -15.06 12.57
N LEU A 34 8.64 -15.65 11.44
CA LEU A 34 9.99 -15.64 10.88
C LEU A 34 10.36 -14.40 10.05
N TYR A 35 9.41 -13.65 9.47
CA TYR A 35 9.72 -12.63 8.44
C TYR A 35 9.61 -11.16 8.89
N GLY A 36 9.20 -10.89 10.13
CA GLY A 36 9.18 -9.53 10.69
C GLY A 36 8.11 -8.62 10.08
N ALA A 37 7.97 -7.40 10.62
CA ALA A 37 6.95 -6.45 10.16
C ALA A 37 7.29 -5.92 8.76
N ILE A 38 6.34 -6.04 7.81
CA ILE A 38 6.48 -5.52 6.45
C ILE A 38 6.58 -3.99 6.50
N PRO A 39 7.59 -3.37 5.87
CA PRO A 39 7.80 -1.93 5.94
C PRO A 39 6.68 -1.17 5.23
N VAL A 40 6.38 0.04 5.73
CA VAL A 40 5.43 0.98 5.13
C VAL A 40 6.17 2.21 4.62
N VAL A 41 6.17 2.40 3.31
CA VAL A 41 6.65 3.61 2.63
C VAL A 41 5.56 4.67 2.70
N LYS A 42 5.86 5.73 3.45
CA LYS A 42 4.94 6.84 3.73
C LYS A 42 4.92 7.86 2.61
N ALA A 43 3.76 8.48 2.40
CA ALA A 43 3.63 9.63 1.54
C ALA A 43 4.51 10.78 2.05
N PRO A 44 5.08 11.62 1.17
CA PRO A 44 5.83 12.79 1.60
C PRO A 44 4.92 13.76 2.37
N GLN A 45 5.47 14.42 3.39
CA GLN A 45 4.72 15.38 4.20
C GLN A 45 4.34 16.66 3.44
N LYS A 46 5.06 16.98 2.36
CA LYS A 46 4.85 18.18 1.55
C LYS A 46 4.41 17.80 0.15
N ASP A 47 3.44 18.53 -0.37
CA ASP A 47 3.02 18.42 -1.75
C ASP A 47 4.14 18.91 -2.68
N ARG A 48 4.70 18.01 -3.49
CA ARG A 48 5.77 18.31 -4.46
C ARG A 48 5.36 19.43 -5.41
N CYS A 49 4.13 19.38 -5.92
CA CYS A 49 3.60 20.42 -6.76
C CYS A 49 3.53 21.78 -6.05
N GLY A 50 3.45 21.79 -4.70
CA GLY A 50 3.27 23.01 -3.89
C GLY A 50 4.44 23.97 -4.00
N VAL A 51 5.61 23.46 -4.36
CA VAL A 51 6.85 24.23 -4.49
C VAL A 51 6.82 25.15 -5.72
N HIS A 52 6.02 24.82 -6.75
CA HIS A 52 5.99 25.53 -8.03
C HIS A 52 5.14 26.82 -8.03
N GLY A 53 4.51 27.17 -6.92
CA GLY A 53 3.72 28.40 -6.78
C GLY A 53 2.57 28.50 -7.79
N ALA A 54 2.32 29.70 -8.34
CA ALA A 54 1.22 29.96 -9.28
C ALA A 54 1.63 29.96 -10.77
N GLY A 55 2.68 29.20 -11.15
CA GLY A 55 3.20 29.16 -12.52
C GLY A 55 2.58 28.05 -13.39
N GLY A 56 2.86 28.07 -14.71
CA GLY A 56 2.44 26.99 -15.62
C GLY A 56 2.99 25.62 -15.24
N VAL A 57 4.15 25.57 -14.58
CA VAL A 57 4.73 24.34 -14.02
C VAL A 57 3.85 23.73 -12.92
N ARG A 58 3.22 24.55 -12.07
CA ARG A 58 2.26 24.07 -11.07
C ARG A 58 1.06 23.40 -11.72
N ALA A 59 0.48 24.03 -12.74
CA ALA A 59 -0.68 23.47 -13.44
C ALA A 59 -0.37 22.10 -14.07
N SER A 60 0.79 21.99 -14.74
CA SER A 60 1.28 20.73 -15.30
C SER A 60 1.56 19.66 -14.24
N CYS A 61 2.13 20.05 -13.10
CA CYS A 61 2.35 19.15 -11.97
C CYS A 61 1.02 18.65 -11.36
N ASP A 62 0.04 19.54 -11.21
CA ASP A 62 -1.29 19.20 -10.69
C ASP A 62 -2.03 18.22 -11.60
N GLU A 63 -1.93 18.42 -12.91
CA GLU A 63 -2.46 17.47 -13.90
C GLU A 63 -1.76 16.12 -13.80
N ALA A 64 -0.42 16.10 -13.74
CA ALA A 64 0.35 14.88 -13.55
C ALA A 64 -0.02 14.16 -12.24
N LYS A 65 -0.24 14.91 -11.16
CA LYS A 65 -0.66 14.38 -9.86
C LYS A 65 -2.05 13.75 -9.93
N TYR A 66 -2.97 14.38 -10.66
CA TYR A 66 -4.31 13.83 -10.90
C TYR A 66 -4.21 12.49 -11.66
N LEU A 67 -3.45 12.44 -12.76
CA LEU A 67 -3.25 11.21 -13.53
C LEU A 67 -2.59 10.10 -12.70
N ALA A 68 -1.58 10.45 -11.91
CA ALA A 68 -0.93 9.51 -10.99
C ALA A 68 -1.92 8.95 -9.96
N THR A 69 -2.76 9.81 -9.39
CA THR A 69 -3.76 9.41 -8.39
C THR A 69 -4.78 8.45 -9.00
N GLU A 70 -5.27 8.76 -10.20
CA GLU A 70 -6.20 7.89 -10.93
C GLU A 70 -5.57 6.54 -11.27
N TYR A 71 -4.31 6.53 -11.72
CA TYR A 71 -3.56 5.30 -11.98
C TYR A 71 -3.42 4.46 -10.71
N THR A 72 -2.89 5.03 -9.63
CA THR A 72 -2.61 4.31 -8.38
C THR A 72 -3.88 3.72 -7.77
N ARG A 73 -5.00 4.44 -7.81
CA ARG A 73 -6.28 3.96 -7.25
C ARG A 73 -6.93 2.84 -8.05
N ARG A 74 -6.54 2.65 -9.30
CA ARG A 74 -7.04 1.56 -10.15
C ARG A 74 -6.23 0.29 -10.02
N LEU A 75 -5.08 0.34 -9.36
CA LEU A 75 -4.24 -0.83 -9.12
C LEU A 75 -5.01 -1.88 -8.33
N SER A 76 -4.92 -3.10 -8.83
CA SER A 76 -5.58 -4.28 -8.31
C SER A 76 -4.56 -5.40 -8.09
N VAL A 77 -4.89 -6.35 -7.21
CA VAL A 77 -4.04 -7.52 -6.98
C VAL A 77 -3.82 -8.28 -8.29
N GLY A 78 -2.55 -8.54 -8.60
CA GLY A 78 -2.11 -9.16 -9.84
C GLY A 78 -1.57 -8.17 -10.89
N ASP A 79 -1.81 -6.87 -10.73
CA ASP A 79 -1.25 -5.87 -11.64
C ASP A 79 0.27 -5.79 -11.49
N GLU A 80 0.96 -5.56 -12.61
CA GLU A 80 2.38 -5.24 -12.62
C GLU A 80 2.58 -3.72 -12.74
N VAL A 81 3.52 -3.18 -11.97
CA VAL A 81 3.90 -1.77 -11.99
C VAL A 81 5.40 -1.63 -12.11
N CYS A 82 5.82 -0.49 -12.65
CA CYS A 82 7.23 -0.12 -12.65
C CYS A 82 7.56 0.77 -11.45
N LEU A 83 8.46 0.34 -10.56
CA LEU A 83 8.90 1.11 -9.38
C LEU A 83 10.09 2.04 -9.65
N GLU A 84 10.71 1.92 -10.83
CA GLU A 84 11.82 2.75 -11.26
C GLU A 84 11.90 2.76 -12.78
N GLY A 85 11.87 3.95 -13.39
CA GLY A 85 11.99 4.13 -14.83
C GLY A 85 10.67 4.02 -15.59
N GLY A 86 9.56 4.47 -14.99
CA GLY A 86 8.26 4.54 -15.67
C GLY A 86 7.05 4.19 -14.81
N TYR A 87 6.98 4.62 -13.55
CA TYR A 87 5.77 4.44 -12.75
C TYR A 87 4.58 5.15 -13.42
N GLY A 88 3.44 4.45 -13.49
CA GLY A 88 2.24 4.90 -14.20
C GLY A 88 2.22 4.58 -15.70
N GLU A 89 3.22 3.86 -16.20
CA GLU A 89 3.30 3.36 -17.56
C GLU A 89 3.25 1.83 -17.56
N GLU A 90 2.87 1.24 -18.70
CA GLU A 90 2.90 -0.21 -18.86
C GLU A 90 4.34 -0.73 -18.67
N PRO A 91 4.59 -1.73 -17.81
CA PRO A 91 5.93 -2.24 -17.54
C PRO A 91 6.64 -2.76 -18.80
N GLY A 92 7.45 -1.90 -19.42
CA GLY A 92 8.16 -2.19 -20.68
C GLY A 92 9.67 -2.17 -20.55
N GLY A 93 10.34 -1.97 -21.69
CA GLY A 93 11.82 -1.96 -21.75
C GLY A 93 12.49 -0.83 -20.97
N ALA A 94 11.78 0.27 -20.69
CA ALA A 94 12.28 1.36 -19.84
C ALA A 94 12.28 1.01 -18.35
N CYS A 95 11.47 0.04 -17.94
CA CYS A 95 11.32 -0.31 -16.54
C CYS A 95 12.60 -0.92 -15.98
N LEU A 96 13.16 -0.28 -14.95
CA LEU A 96 14.37 -0.72 -14.26
C LEU A 96 14.04 -1.65 -13.09
N ALA A 97 12.88 -1.46 -12.44
CA ALA A 97 12.41 -2.35 -11.37
C ALA A 97 10.92 -2.64 -11.53
N ARG A 98 10.58 -3.90 -11.77
CA ARG A 98 9.21 -4.37 -11.86
C ARG A 98 8.74 -4.86 -10.50
N ALA A 99 7.52 -4.48 -10.14
CA ALA A 99 6.82 -5.02 -8.98
C ALA A 99 5.43 -5.52 -9.34
N ALA A 100 4.93 -6.45 -8.54
CA ALA A 100 3.54 -6.90 -8.61
C ALA A 100 2.75 -6.35 -7.42
N VAL A 101 1.50 -5.98 -7.66
CA VAL A 101 0.53 -5.68 -6.60
C VAL A 101 0.09 -6.99 -5.99
N ILE A 102 0.50 -7.25 -4.75
CA ILE A 102 0.18 -8.49 -4.04
C ILE A 102 -0.99 -8.30 -3.08
N ASP A 103 -1.28 -7.06 -2.67
CA ASP A 103 -2.45 -6.73 -1.86
C ASP A 103 -2.80 -5.22 -1.93
N THR A 104 -4.04 -4.88 -1.56
CA THR A 104 -4.56 -3.51 -1.52
C THR A 104 -5.34 -3.26 -0.23
N ALA A 105 -5.11 -2.11 0.41
CA ALA A 105 -5.80 -1.67 1.61
C ALA A 105 -6.22 -0.19 1.47
N PRO A 106 -7.09 0.35 2.34
CA PRO A 106 -7.45 1.77 2.28
C PRO A 106 -6.22 2.68 2.30
N ASN A 107 -6.05 3.49 1.26
CA ASN A 107 -4.91 4.38 1.03
C ASN A 107 -3.54 3.70 0.91
N GLN A 108 -3.49 2.38 0.69
CA GLN A 108 -2.23 1.64 0.64
C GLN A 108 -2.24 0.50 -0.40
N VAL A 109 -1.09 0.28 -1.02
CA VAL A 109 -0.86 -0.80 -1.98
C VAL A 109 0.37 -1.59 -1.54
N LYS A 110 0.25 -2.91 -1.38
CA LYS A 110 1.37 -3.79 -1.08
C LYS A 110 2.01 -4.24 -2.39
N LEU A 111 3.26 -3.84 -2.58
CA LEU A 111 4.03 -4.16 -3.79
C LEU A 111 5.16 -5.10 -3.44
N GLU A 112 5.40 -6.10 -4.29
CA GLU A 112 6.54 -7.00 -4.22
C GLU A 112 7.42 -6.82 -5.44
N VAL A 113 8.71 -6.56 -5.25
CA VAL A 113 9.68 -6.46 -6.35
C VAL A 113 9.87 -7.84 -6.98
N ARG A 114 9.54 -7.97 -8.26
CA ARG A 114 9.63 -9.25 -9.02
C ARG A 114 10.90 -9.37 -9.85
N GLY A 115 11.52 -8.26 -10.19
CA GLY A 115 12.78 -8.24 -10.94
C GLY A 115 13.29 -6.83 -11.12
N ALA A 116 14.61 -6.68 -11.06
CA ALA A 116 15.29 -5.41 -11.21
C ALA A 116 16.50 -5.56 -12.15
N LYS A 117 16.76 -4.53 -12.94
CA LYS A 117 17.96 -4.46 -13.77
C LYS A 117 19.18 -4.14 -12.90
N PRO A 118 20.41 -4.49 -13.33
CA PRO A 118 21.62 -4.26 -12.55
C PRO A 118 21.90 -2.80 -12.17
N ASP A 119 21.33 -1.84 -12.90
CA ASP A 119 21.44 -0.40 -12.66
C ASP A 119 20.34 0.16 -11.74
N SER A 120 19.36 -0.66 -11.35
CA SER A 120 18.29 -0.26 -10.43
C SER A 120 18.74 -0.29 -8.98
N ARG A 121 18.24 0.66 -8.17
CA ARG A 121 18.41 0.62 -6.70
C ARG A 121 17.75 -0.61 -6.05
N TRP A 122 16.91 -1.34 -6.78
CA TRP A 122 16.17 -2.49 -6.30
C TRP A 122 16.85 -3.85 -6.59
N PHE A 123 18.01 -3.85 -7.25
CA PHE A 123 18.70 -5.06 -7.70
C PHE A 123 19.03 -6.04 -6.56
N ASP A 124 19.56 -5.56 -5.43
CA ASP A 124 19.95 -6.41 -4.30
C ASP A 124 18.78 -6.76 -3.35
N VAL A 125 17.56 -6.36 -3.71
CA VAL A 125 16.37 -6.44 -2.84
C VAL A 125 15.15 -7.00 -3.56
N GLU A 126 15.36 -7.82 -4.59
CA GLU A 126 14.31 -8.60 -5.24
C GLU A 126 13.56 -9.48 -4.23
N MET A 127 12.29 -9.76 -4.53
CA MET A 127 11.33 -10.48 -3.66
C MET A 127 10.99 -9.76 -2.34
N ARG A 128 11.50 -8.55 -2.11
CA ARG A 128 11.04 -7.73 -0.99
C ARG A 128 9.68 -7.14 -1.30
N HIS A 129 8.79 -7.27 -0.32
CA HIS A 129 7.51 -6.60 -0.27
C HIS A 129 7.50 -5.41 0.69
N ALA A 130 6.77 -4.36 0.33
CA ALA A 130 6.51 -3.22 1.18
C ALA A 130 5.10 -2.69 0.90
N TRP A 131 4.49 -2.11 1.93
CA TRP A 131 3.30 -1.29 1.78
C TRP A 131 3.71 0.10 1.31
N TYR A 132 2.98 0.65 0.37
CA TYR A 132 3.13 2.02 -0.07
C TYR A 132 1.83 2.75 0.19
N GLU A 133 1.89 3.89 0.86
CA GLU A 133 0.76 4.81 0.84
C GLU A 133 0.51 5.31 -0.59
N GLU A 134 -0.75 5.49 -0.99
CA GLU A 134 -1.09 6.00 -2.34
C GLU A 134 -0.30 7.27 -2.67
N GLY A 135 -0.16 8.18 -1.71
CA GLY A 135 0.61 9.42 -1.86
C GLY A 135 2.10 9.21 -2.10
N ALA A 136 2.70 8.11 -1.64
CA ALA A 136 4.09 7.78 -1.92
C ALA A 136 4.27 7.35 -3.39
N LEU A 137 3.33 6.59 -3.92
CA LEU A 137 3.33 6.16 -5.32
C LEU A 137 3.04 7.32 -6.28
N VAL A 138 2.12 8.21 -5.87
CA VAL A 138 1.88 9.47 -6.59
C VAL A 138 3.14 10.34 -6.59
N ASP A 139 3.85 10.44 -5.47
CA ASP A 139 5.10 11.19 -5.43
C ASP A 139 6.19 10.57 -6.31
N LEU A 140 6.29 9.24 -6.35
CA LEU A 140 7.17 8.52 -7.27
C LEU A 140 6.88 8.92 -8.72
N TYR A 141 5.61 8.85 -9.14
CA TYR A 141 5.17 9.26 -10.49
C TYR A 141 5.67 10.66 -10.87
N LEU A 142 5.51 11.61 -9.94
CA LEU A 142 5.87 13.00 -10.15
C LEU A 142 7.39 13.18 -10.19
N SER A 143 8.12 12.49 -9.32
CA SER A 143 9.57 12.57 -9.23
C SER A 143 10.26 12.07 -10.51
N GLU A 144 9.77 10.99 -11.11
CA GLU A 144 10.32 10.45 -12.36
C GLU A 144 10.10 11.38 -13.56
N ARG A 145 9.10 12.26 -13.46
CA ARG A 145 8.79 13.29 -14.46
C ARG A 145 9.46 14.63 -14.17
N GLY A 146 10.30 14.69 -13.13
CA GLY A 146 11.12 15.86 -12.81
C GLY A 146 10.41 16.97 -12.05
N TYR A 147 9.28 16.67 -11.39
CA TYR A 147 8.55 17.66 -10.58
C TYR A 147 9.10 17.84 -9.16
#